data_AF-A0A1Y4DEP2-F1
#
_entry.id   AF-A0A1Y4DEP2-F1
#
_cell.length_a   1.000
_cell.length_b   1.000
_cell.length_c   1.000
_cell.angle_alpha   90.00
_cell.angle_beta   90.00
_cell.angle_gamma   90.00
#
_symmetry.space_group_name_H-M   'P 1'
#
loop_
_entity.id
_entity.type
_entity.pdbx_description
1 polymer ?
#
loop_
_entity_poly.entity_id
_entity_poly.type
_entity_poly.pdbx_seq_one_letter_code
_entity_poly.pdbx_strand_id
1 'polypeptide(L)'
;MKNILFILIACLMVSVVNAAPTRDARQERRQQLVHEYLTRALSSADLNKENEFGDTPVFTAAQNGDVSAILRYGKRAANGSFLLRTGKNGNNVFHVARNAQTFQALARVLRDFYPGDYKIKIRQMMNQRNQLGETPVQAQINYGRADTFRIAFPYTDMYDKMMTVKTKLNKGGLIAEVAKTEAAVVVEMSKDASGRTIAQAARDNASAPGMAQVIAFFQNNAPYL
;
A
#
# COMPACT_ATOMS: atom_id res chain seq x y z
N MET A 1 53.41 14.15 -57.11
CA MET A 1 53.38 13.51 -55.77
C MET A 1 52.23 14.00 -54.85
N LYS A 2 51.82 15.28 -54.89
CA LYS A 2 50.75 15.82 -54.02
C LYS A 2 49.35 15.21 -54.24
N ASN A 3 49.01 14.76 -55.45
CA ASN A 3 47.66 14.25 -55.76
C ASN A 3 47.42 12.81 -55.27
N ILE A 4 48.47 11.99 -55.14
CA ILE A 4 48.35 10.60 -54.67
C ILE A 4 48.14 10.54 -53.16
N LEU A 5 48.78 11.46 -52.41
CA LEU A 5 48.63 11.57 -50.96
C LEU A 5 47.21 12.00 -50.56
N PHE A 6 46.58 12.89 -51.34
CA PHE A 6 45.21 13.35 -51.11
C PHE A 6 44.17 12.24 -51.33
N ILE A 7 44.37 11.40 -52.35
CA ILE A 7 43.47 10.26 -52.66
C ILE A 7 43.59 9.17 -51.57
N LEU A 8 44.80 8.91 -51.06
CA LEU A 8 45.02 7.96 -49.96
C LEU A 8 44.40 8.43 -48.64
N ILE A 9 44.51 9.73 -48.31
CA ILE A 9 43.87 10.31 -47.12
C ILE A 9 42.34 10.27 -47.24
N ALA A 10 41.79 10.58 -48.42
CA ALA A 10 40.35 10.48 -48.67
C ALA A 10 39.83 9.03 -48.56
N CYS A 11 40.60 8.04 -49.04
CA CYS A 11 40.22 6.62 -48.91
C CYS A 11 40.27 6.12 -47.46
N LEU A 12 41.24 6.56 -46.66
CA LEU A 12 41.33 6.24 -45.23
C LEU A 12 40.15 6.86 -44.45
N MET A 13 39.74 8.08 -44.77
CA MET A 13 38.58 8.72 -44.13
C MET A 13 37.25 8.03 -44.47
N VAL A 14 37.09 7.51 -45.70
CA VAL A 14 35.88 6.76 -46.10
C VAL A 14 35.79 5.40 -45.37
N SER A 15 36.92 4.74 -45.09
CA SER A 15 36.92 3.47 -44.34
C SER A 15 36.56 3.60 -42.85
N VAL A 16 36.67 4.80 -42.27
CA VAL A 16 36.25 5.06 -40.87
C VAL A 16 34.75 5.36 -40.78
N VAL A 17 34.14 5.88 -41.84
CA VAL A 17 32.71 6.24 -41.88
C VAL A 17 31.81 5.01 -42.11
N ASN A 18 32.35 3.90 -42.62
CA ASN A 18 31.60 2.68 -42.95
C ASN A 18 31.93 1.45 -42.06
N ALA A 19 32.65 1.63 -40.95
CA ALA A 19 32.94 0.53 -40.03
C ALA A 19 31.67 0.10 -39.28
N ALA A 20 31.24 -1.15 -39.47
CA ALA A 20 30.14 -1.73 -38.70
C ALA A 20 30.41 -1.54 -37.20
N PRO A 21 29.41 -1.11 -36.39
CA PRO A 21 29.63 -0.80 -34.98
C PRO A 21 30.32 -1.96 -34.26
N THR A 22 31.26 -1.66 -33.36
CA THR A 22 31.99 -2.67 -32.59
C THR A 22 31.01 -3.58 -31.84
N ARG A 23 31.43 -4.79 -31.49
CA ARG A 23 30.59 -5.72 -30.72
C ARG A 23 30.11 -5.08 -29.42
N ASP A 24 30.96 -4.29 -28.77
CA ASP A 24 30.66 -3.60 -27.52
C ASP A 24 29.62 -2.49 -27.72
N ALA A 25 29.78 -1.65 -28.75
CA ALA A 25 28.78 -0.63 -29.08
C ALA A 25 27.41 -1.22 -29.47
N ARG A 26 27.40 -2.40 -30.12
CA ARG A 26 26.16 -3.15 -30.40
C ARG A 26 25.52 -3.70 -29.13
N GLN A 27 26.31 -4.12 -28.16
CA GLN A 27 25.83 -4.65 -26.89
C GLN A 27 25.27 -3.54 -26.00
N GLU A 28 25.96 -2.42 -25.90
CA GLU A 28 25.49 -1.21 -25.18
C GLU A 28 24.20 -0.68 -25.79
N ARG A 29 24.11 -0.58 -27.12
CA ARG A 29 22.88 -0.15 -27.78
C ARG A 29 21.73 -1.13 -27.58
N ARG A 30 22.00 -2.44 -27.53
CA ARG A 30 20.99 -3.45 -27.20
C ARG A 30 20.51 -3.31 -25.76
N GLN A 31 21.41 -3.05 -24.82
CA GLN A 31 21.07 -2.79 -23.42
C GLN A 31 20.25 -1.50 -23.27
N GLN A 32 20.61 -0.43 -23.98
CA GLN A 32 19.83 0.81 -24.03
C GLN A 32 18.44 0.59 -24.62
N LEU A 33 18.30 -0.15 -25.73
CA LEU A 33 17.00 -0.43 -26.34
C LEU A 33 16.13 -1.33 -25.45
N VAL A 34 16.73 -2.31 -24.76
CA VAL A 34 16.03 -3.12 -23.77
C VAL A 34 15.60 -2.27 -22.58
N HIS A 35 16.47 -1.36 -22.12
CA HIS A 35 16.15 -0.42 -21.06
C HIS A 35 15.02 0.55 -21.48
N GLU A 36 15.07 1.11 -22.68
CA GLU A 36 14.01 1.95 -23.25
C GLU A 36 12.71 1.18 -23.44
N TYR A 37 12.76 -0.06 -23.93
CA TYR A 37 11.58 -0.91 -24.12
C TYR A 37 10.94 -1.27 -22.78
N LEU A 38 11.72 -1.69 -21.79
CA LEU A 38 11.24 -1.93 -20.42
C LEU A 38 10.70 -0.63 -19.79
N THR A 39 11.34 0.50 -20.07
CA THR A 39 10.89 1.82 -19.62
C THR A 39 9.58 2.23 -20.29
N ARG A 40 9.37 1.97 -21.59
CA ARG A 40 8.12 2.22 -22.33
C ARG A 40 6.98 1.28 -21.93
N ALA A 41 7.25 -0.01 -21.84
CA ALA A 41 6.27 -1.02 -21.43
C ALA A 41 5.76 -0.78 -19.99
N LEU A 42 6.58 -0.16 -19.14
CA LEU A 42 6.20 0.17 -17.76
C LEU A 42 5.80 1.64 -17.54
N SER A 43 6.14 2.58 -18.44
CA SER A 43 5.68 3.98 -18.40
C SER A 43 4.31 4.18 -19.08
N SER A 44 3.85 3.19 -19.85
CA SER A 44 2.50 3.14 -20.42
C SER A 44 1.49 2.35 -19.57
N ALA A 45 1.92 1.81 -18.42
CA ALA A 45 1.03 1.10 -17.52
C ALA A 45 0.06 2.09 -16.86
N ASP A 46 -1.17 2.16 -17.38
CA ASP A 46 -2.26 2.88 -16.75
C ASP A 46 -2.58 2.22 -15.40
N LEU A 47 -2.08 2.82 -14.32
CA LEU A 47 -2.29 2.33 -12.95
C LEU A 47 -3.74 2.46 -12.47
N ASN A 48 -4.61 3.09 -13.27
CA ASN A 48 -6.05 3.14 -13.03
C ASN A 48 -6.82 2.14 -13.89
N LYS A 49 -6.17 1.44 -14.82
CA LYS A 49 -6.83 0.47 -15.67
C LYS A 49 -7.25 -0.76 -14.87
N GLU A 50 -8.55 -0.99 -14.81
CA GLU A 50 -9.12 -2.15 -14.14
C GLU A 50 -8.98 -3.43 -14.99
N ASN A 51 -8.76 -4.56 -14.33
CA ASN A 51 -8.88 -5.89 -14.92
C ASN A 51 -10.37 -6.32 -15.01
N GLU A 52 -10.64 -7.53 -15.48
CA GLU A 52 -12.01 -8.07 -15.61
C GLU A 52 -12.78 -8.11 -14.29
N PHE A 53 -12.07 -8.21 -13.16
CA PHE A 53 -12.63 -8.21 -11.81
C PHE A 53 -12.85 -6.79 -11.26
N GLY A 54 -12.41 -5.75 -11.95
CA GLY A 54 -12.47 -4.37 -11.46
C GLY A 54 -11.29 -3.94 -10.59
N ASP A 55 -10.25 -4.78 -10.49
CA ASP A 55 -9.06 -4.46 -9.71
C ASP A 55 -8.06 -3.68 -10.55
N THR A 56 -7.56 -2.58 -10.02
CA THR A 56 -6.44 -1.84 -10.63
C THR A 56 -5.11 -2.55 -10.32
N PRO A 57 -4.00 -2.22 -11.02
CA PRO A 57 -2.71 -2.91 -10.83
C PRO A 57 -2.19 -2.87 -9.39
N VAL A 58 -2.51 -1.81 -8.63
CA VAL A 58 -2.12 -1.73 -7.21
C VAL A 58 -2.96 -2.65 -6.31
N PHE A 59 -4.24 -2.88 -6.63
CA PHE A 59 -5.06 -3.86 -5.92
C PHE A 59 -4.52 -5.27 -6.12
N THR A 60 -4.24 -5.64 -7.37
CA THR A 60 -3.66 -6.96 -7.69
C THR A 60 -2.31 -7.16 -7.00
N ALA A 61 -1.42 -6.15 -7.03
CA ALA A 61 -0.14 -6.22 -6.34
C ALA A 61 -0.31 -6.35 -4.81
N ALA A 62 -1.26 -5.61 -4.23
CA ALA A 62 -1.55 -5.68 -2.80
C ALA A 62 -2.12 -7.03 -2.36
N GLN A 63 -3.04 -7.61 -3.14
CA GLN A 63 -3.60 -8.95 -2.89
C GLN A 63 -2.53 -10.05 -2.97
N ASN A 64 -1.62 -9.94 -3.94
CA ASN A 64 -0.54 -10.89 -4.16
C ASN A 64 0.65 -10.70 -3.21
N GLY A 65 0.69 -9.58 -2.47
CA GLY A 65 1.81 -9.22 -1.61
C GLY A 65 3.07 -8.80 -2.39
N ASP A 66 2.93 -8.34 -3.63
CA ASP A 66 4.04 -7.89 -4.47
C ASP A 66 4.48 -6.47 -4.08
N VAL A 67 5.24 -6.40 -2.99
CA VAL A 67 5.88 -5.17 -2.51
C VAL A 67 6.73 -4.50 -3.59
N SER A 68 7.41 -5.29 -4.43
CA SER A 68 8.29 -4.76 -5.46
C SER A 68 7.49 -4.02 -6.54
N ALA A 69 6.34 -4.56 -6.96
CA ALA A 69 5.44 -3.87 -7.88
C ALA A 69 4.90 -2.57 -7.26
N ILE A 70 4.42 -2.60 -6.02
CA ILE A 70 3.91 -1.40 -5.33
C ILE A 70 4.96 -0.28 -5.31
N LEU A 71 6.19 -0.59 -4.92
CA LEU A 71 7.28 0.38 -4.87
C LEU A 71 7.68 0.86 -6.28
N ARG A 72 7.64 -0.01 -7.30
CA ARG A 72 7.87 0.41 -8.70
C ARG A 72 6.78 1.34 -9.20
N TYR A 73 5.52 1.11 -8.85
CA TYR A 73 4.41 2.02 -9.17
C TYR A 73 4.65 3.38 -8.52
N GLY A 74 5.02 3.40 -7.23
CA GLY A 74 5.35 4.64 -6.52
C GLY A 74 6.44 5.48 -7.18
N LYS A 75 7.48 4.84 -7.73
CA LYS A 75 8.57 5.54 -8.42
C LYS A 75 8.20 6.09 -9.81
N ARG A 76 7.13 5.58 -10.43
CA ARG A 76 6.81 5.85 -11.84
C ARG A 76 5.49 6.60 -12.05
N ALA A 77 4.58 6.54 -11.09
CA ALA A 77 3.29 7.18 -11.21
C ALA A 77 3.44 8.71 -11.22
N ALA A 78 2.68 9.39 -12.09
CA ALA A 78 2.66 10.85 -12.16
C ALA A 78 2.08 11.50 -10.88
N ASN A 79 1.19 10.78 -10.20
CA ASN A 79 0.60 11.20 -8.92
C ASN A 79 0.07 9.97 -8.15
N GLY A 80 -0.28 10.18 -6.88
CA GLY A 80 -0.75 9.11 -5.98
C GLY A 80 -2.24 8.77 -6.08
N SER A 81 -2.98 9.23 -7.09
CA SER A 81 -4.45 9.01 -7.17
C SER A 81 -4.82 7.53 -7.31
N PHE A 82 -3.96 6.72 -7.94
CA PHE A 82 -4.17 5.28 -8.12
C PHE A 82 -4.29 4.53 -6.77
N LEU A 83 -3.70 5.05 -5.69
CA LEU A 83 -3.83 4.49 -4.34
C LEU A 83 -5.20 4.77 -3.71
N LEU A 84 -5.89 5.83 -4.13
CA LEU A 84 -7.13 6.31 -3.52
C LEU A 84 -8.37 5.70 -4.17
N ARG A 85 -8.19 4.86 -5.19
CA ARG A 85 -9.27 4.14 -5.86
C ARG A 85 -9.93 3.15 -4.91
N THR A 86 -11.20 2.90 -5.16
CA THR A 86 -11.96 1.83 -4.53
C THR A 86 -12.30 0.77 -5.56
N GLY A 87 -12.18 -0.50 -5.18
CA GLY A 87 -12.65 -1.62 -5.99
C GLY A 87 -14.17 -1.77 -5.91
N LYS A 88 -14.73 -2.70 -6.69
CA LYS A 88 -16.19 -2.90 -6.82
C LYS A 88 -16.93 -3.14 -5.50
N ASN A 89 -16.26 -3.72 -4.49
CA ASN A 89 -16.85 -4.00 -3.17
C ASN A 89 -16.68 -2.84 -2.17
N GLY A 90 -16.26 -1.65 -2.62
CA GLY A 90 -15.94 -0.51 -1.75
C GLY A 90 -14.61 -0.64 -1.00
N ASN A 91 -13.85 -1.71 -1.24
CA ASN A 91 -12.51 -1.89 -0.69
C ASN A 91 -11.57 -0.81 -1.24
N ASN A 92 -10.79 -0.16 -0.39
CA ASN A 92 -9.55 0.51 -0.81
C ASN A 92 -8.36 -0.45 -0.76
N VAL A 93 -7.19 0.00 -1.22
CA VAL A 93 -5.97 -0.83 -1.28
C VAL A 93 -5.54 -1.44 0.06
N PHE A 94 -5.85 -0.81 1.20
CA PHE A 94 -5.50 -1.35 2.52
C PHE A 94 -6.42 -2.49 2.98
N HIS A 95 -7.66 -2.56 2.47
CA HIS A 95 -8.55 -3.71 2.73
C HIS A 95 -7.99 -5.00 2.14
N VAL A 96 -7.20 -4.90 1.07
CA VAL A 96 -6.72 -6.07 0.32
C VAL A 96 -5.25 -6.39 0.55
N ALA A 97 -4.52 -5.55 1.29
CA ALA A 97 -3.11 -5.76 1.61
C ALA A 97 -2.87 -7.17 2.16
N ARG A 98 -1.98 -7.94 1.53
CA ARG A 98 -1.77 -9.35 1.88
C ARG A 98 -1.24 -9.56 3.29
N ASN A 99 -0.32 -8.70 3.71
CA ASN A 99 0.46 -8.83 4.94
C ASN A 99 1.04 -7.47 5.37
N ALA A 100 1.78 -7.49 6.48
CA ALA A 100 2.40 -6.31 7.06
C ALA A 100 3.34 -5.56 6.11
N GLN A 101 4.16 -6.30 5.34
CA GLN A 101 5.12 -5.70 4.40
C GLN A 101 4.41 -4.97 3.26
N THR A 102 3.32 -5.55 2.77
CA THR A 102 2.49 -4.96 1.72
C THR A 102 1.80 -3.69 2.21
N PHE A 103 1.24 -3.73 3.42
CA PHE A 103 0.67 -2.54 4.06
C PHE A 103 1.72 -1.43 4.18
N GLN A 104 2.91 -1.75 4.67
CA GLN A 104 4.00 -0.77 4.81
C GLN A 104 4.43 -0.18 3.48
N ALA A 105 4.48 -0.98 2.42
CA ALA A 105 4.79 -0.50 1.07
C ALA A 105 3.71 0.48 0.57
N LEU A 106 2.43 0.16 0.72
CA LEU A 106 1.33 1.06 0.36
C LEU A 106 1.37 2.35 1.17
N ALA A 107 1.55 2.26 2.50
CA ALA A 107 1.65 3.40 3.39
C ALA A 107 2.87 4.29 3.06
N ARG A 108 3.99 3.68 2.67
CA ARG A 108 5.17 4.40 2.21
C ARG A 108 4.89 5.17 0.92
N VAL A 109 4.35 4.50 -0.10
CA VAL A 109 4.05 5.18 -1.37
C VAL A 109 2.99 6.27 -1.18
N LEU A 110 2.00 6.05 -0.32
CA LEU A 110 1.02 7.08 0.05
C LEU A 110 1.71 8.29 0.70
N ARG A 111 2.67 8.07 1.60
CA ARG A 111 3.45 9.14 2.23
C ARG A 111 4.29 9.91 1.23
N ASP A 112 4.92 9.21 0.28
CA ASP A 112 5.78 9.81 -0.73
C ASP A 112 4.96 10.77 -1.64
N PHE A 113 3.73 10.41 -2.00
CA PHE A 113 2.85 11.28 -2.81
C PHE A 113 2.14 12.38 -2.02
N TYR A 114 1.92 12.19 -0.73
CA TYR A 114 1.14 13.11 0.09
C TYR A 114 1.84 13.44 1.42
N PRO A 115 3.07 13.99 1.42
CA PRO A 115 3.84 14.17 2.64
C PRO A 115 3.16 15.07 3.68
N GLY A 116 2.49 16.15 3.24
CA GLY A 116 1.74 17.06 4.12
C GLY A 116 0.41 16.47 4.62
N ASP A 117 -0.29 15.74 3.76
CA ASP A 117 -1.62 15.20 4.06
C ASP A 117 -1.59 13.73 4.49
N TYR A 118 -0.41 13.11 4.64
CA TYR A 118 -0.26 11.67 4.80
C TYR A 118 -1.11 11.13 5.93
N LYS A 119 -1.07 11.80 7.10
CA LYS A 119 -1.83 11.41 8.28
C LYS A 119 -3.35 11.48 8.04
N ILE A 120 -3.80 12.51 7.33
CA ILE A 120 -5.22 12.70 7.00
C ILE A 120 -5.67 11.60 6.03
N LYS A 121 -4.91 11.39 4.95
CA LYS A 121 -5.26 10.41 3.91
C LYS A 121 -5.22 8.98 4.42
N ILE A 122 -4.17 8.59 5.13
CA ILE A 122 -4.10 7.22 5.68
C ILE A 122 -5.24 6.99 6.66
N ARG A 123 -5.57 7.96 7.52
CA ARG A 123 -6.72 7.85 8.43
C ARG A 123 -8.04 7.73 7.70
N GLN A 124 -8.28 8.55 6.68
CA GLN A 124 -9.48 8.45 5.85
C GLN A 124 -9.61 7.05 5.23
N MET A 125 -8.53 6.52 4.68
CA MET A 125 -8.52 5.17 4.09
C MET A 125 -8.68 4.07 5.15
N MET A 126 -8.06 4.23 6.33
CA MET A 126 -8.13 3.24 7.42
C MET A 126 -9.45 3.23 8.17
N ASN A 127 -10.28 4.25 8.02
CA ASN A 127 -11.64 4.31 8.57
C ASN A 127 -12.74 4.17 7.50
N GLN A 128 -12.38 4.16 6.22
CA GLN A 128 -13.33 3.89 5.15
C GLN A 128 -13.88 2.48 5.30
N ARG A 129 -15.21 2.35 5.25
CA ARG A 129 -15.89 1.06 5.26
C ARG A 129 -16.14 0.55 3.85
N ASN A 130 -15.92 -0.74 3.63
CA ASN A 130 -16.35 -1.42 2.42
C ASN A 130 -17.87 -1.72 2.45
N GLN A 131 -18.39 -2.42 1.44
CA GLN A 131 -19.82 -2.79 1.37
C GLN A 131 -20.28 -3.76 2.48
N LEU A 132 -19.36 -4.48 3.12
CA LEU A 132 -19.64 -5.29 4.31
C LEU A 132 -19.58 -4.48 5.62
N GLY A 133 -19.39 -3.16 5.51
CA GLY A 133 -19.21 -2.29 6.66
C GLY A 133 -17.86 -2.46 7.36
N GLU A 134 -16.90 -3.16 6.77
CA GLU A 134 -15.60 -3.43 7.40
C GLU A 134 -14.63 -2.28 7.13
N THR A 135 -13.83 -1.89 8.12
CA THR A 135 -12.62 -1.10 7.88
C THR A 135 -11.49 -2.01 7.37
N PRO A 136 -10.38 -1.47 6.82
CA PRO A 136 -9.25 -2.30 6.43
C PRO A 136 -8.74 -3.22 7.55
N VAL A 137 -8.62 -2.74 8.79
CA VAL A 137 -8.17 -3.56 9.92
C VAL A 137 -9.14 -4.70 10.19
N GLN A 138 -10.44 -4.43 10.19
CA GLN A 138 -11.47 -5.45 10.39
C GLN A 138 -11.41 -6.51 9.30
N ALA A 139 -11.34 -6.10 8.03
CA ALA A 139 -11.24 -7.02 6.90
C ALA A 139 -10.02 -7.95 7.05
N GLN A 140 -8.84 -7.41 7.36
CA GLN A 140 -7.65 -8.25 7.57
C GLN A 140 -7.85 -9.28 8.68
N ILE A 141 -8.48 -8.88 9.79
CA ILE A 141 -8.77 -9.80 10.89
C ILE A 141 -9.78 -10.88 10.49
N ASN A 142 -10.84 -10.51 9.77
CA ASN A 142 -11.83 -11.45 9.24
C ASN A 142 -11.20 -12.50 8.30
N TYR A 143 -10.13 -12.15 7.58
CA TYR A 143 -9.35 -13.05 6.74
C TYR A 143 -8.19 -13.77 7.46
N GLY A 144 -8.08 -13.69 8.79
CA GLY A 144 -7.04 -14.39 9.55
C GLY A 144 -5.65 -13.73 9.52
N ARG A 145 -5.53 -12.47 9.08
CA ARG A 145 -4.24 -11.78 8.83
C ARG A 145 -3.84 -10.85 9.98
N ALA A 146 -3.56 -11.45 11.13
CA ALA A 146 -3.27 -10.73 12.37
C ALA A 146 -1.96 -9.92 12.37
N ASP A 147 -0.99 -10.28 11.52
CA ASP A 147 0.30 -9.61 11.40
C ASP A 147 0.17 -8.12 11.01
N THR A 148 -0.86 -7.78 10.24
CA THR A 148 -1.17 -6.40 9.84
C THR A 148 -1.71 -5.54 10.99
N PHE A 149 -2.30 -6.15 12.02
CA PHE A 149 -3.04 -5.44 13.06
C PHE A 149 -2.18 -4.37 13.76
N ARG A 150 -0.99 -4.76 14.24
CA ARG A 150 -0.13 -3.89 15.06
C ARG A 150 0.35 -2.65 14.31
N ILE A 151 0.45 -2.72 12.98
CA ILE A 151 0.91 -1.61 12.15
C ILE A 151 -0.25 -0.77 11.62
N ALA A 152 -1.42 -1.37 11.39
CA ALA A 152 -2.55 -0.73 10.75
C ALA A 152 -3.49 -0.07 11.76
N PHE A 153 -3.71 -0.71 12.92
CA PHE A 153 -4.63 -0.24 13.94
C PHE A 153 -4.35 1.18 14.46
N PRO A 154 -3.08 1.61 14.66
CA PRO A 154 -2.77 2.98 15.10
C PRO A 154 -3.19 4.09 14.13
N TYR A 155 -3.59 3.76 12.91
CA TYR A 155 -4.09 4.74 11.93
C TYR A 155 -5.62 4.89 11.93
N THR A 156 -6.33 4.22 12.84
CA THR A 156 -7.79 4.25 12.94
C THR A 156 -8.29 5.28 13.95
N ASP A 157 -9.50 5.78 13.76
CA ASP A 157 -10.16 6.69 14.72
C ASP A 157 -10.54 5.95 16.00
N MET A 158 -10.82 4.65 15.88
CA MET A 158 -11.06 3.74 17.00
C MET A 158 -9.85 3.71 17.95
N TYR A 159 -8.62 3.62 17.42
CA TYR A 159 -7.41 3.65 18.24
C TYR A 159 -7.28 4.96 19.01
N ASP A 160 -7.47 6.10 18.33
CA ASP A 160 -7.37 7.42 18.96
C ASP A 160 -8.41 7.63 20.06
N LYS A 161 -9.66 7.21 19.81
CA LYS A 161 -10.73 7.32 20.80
C LYS A 161 -10.44 6.46 22.02
N MET A 162 -10.02 5.20 21.82
CA MET A 162 -9.59 4.30 22.90
C MET A 162 -8.45 4.92 23.73
N MET A 163 -7.43 5.47 23.07
CA MET A 163 -6.28 6.09 23.76
C MET A 163 -6.66 7.37 24.50
N THR A 164 -7.64 8.12 23.98
CA THR A 164 -8.22 9.29 24.64
C THR A 164 -8.93 8.88 25.93
N VAL A 165 -9.82 7.87 25.86
CA VAL A 165 -10.52 7.32 27.04
C VAL A 165 -9.52 6.86 28.09
N LYS A 166 -8.53 6.06 27.68
CA LYS A 166 -7.46 5.56 28.54
C LYS A 166 -6.70 6.68 29.25
N THR A 167 -6.33 7.72 28.52
CA THR A 167 -5.58 8.86 29.06
C THR A 167 -6.40 9.66 30.06
N LYS A 168 -7.68 9.93 29.79
CA LYS A 168 -8.54 10.68 30.69
C LYS A 168 -8.83 9.91 31.98
N LEU A 169 -9.10 8.61 31.89
CA LEU A 169 -9.28 7.73 33.04
C LEU A 169 -8.04 7.71 33.93
N ASN A 170 -6.84 7.53 33.34
CA ASN A 170 -5.59 7.50 34.09
C ASN A 170 -5.26 8.83 34.80
N LYS A 171 -5.82 9.95 34.35
CA LYS A 171 -5.67 11.27 34.97
C LYS A 171 -6.77 11.59 36.00
N GLY A 172 -7.69 10.65 36.28
CA GLY A 172 -8.84 10.88 37.15
C GLY A 172 -9.86 11.88 36.59
N GLY A 173 -9.79 12.20 35.29
CA GLY A 173 -10.57 13.28 34.68
C GLY A 173 -11.96 12.88 34.17
N LEU A 174 -12.33 11.60 34.18
CA LEU A 174 -13.63 11.10 33.74
C LEU A 174 -14.40 10.47 34.89
N ILE A 175 -15.68 10.80 35.02
CA ILE A 175 -16.59 10.07 35.92
C ILE A 175 -16.97 8.71 35.30
N ALA A 176 -17.26 7.71 36.15
CA ALA A 176 -17.44 6.31 35.73
C ALA A 176 -18.54 6.11 34.66
N GLU A 177 -19.65 6.83 34.78
CA GLU A 177 -20.76 6.73 33.83
C GLU A 177 -20.41 7.25 32.43
N VAL A 178 -19.70 8.38 32.37
CA VAL A 178 -19.20 8.95 31.11
C VAL A 178 -18.16 8.03 30.49
N ALA A 179 -17.32 7.39 31.30
CA ALA A 179 -16.31 6.44 30.82
C ALA A 179 -16.95 5.23 30.15
N LYS A 180 -17.98 4.65 30.79
CA LYS A 180 -18.75 3.54 30.22
C LYS A 180 -19.38 3.92 28.88
N THR A 181 -19.90 5.15 28.78
CA THR A 181 -20.52 5.65 27.54
C THR A 181 -19.48 5.88 26.45
N GLU A 182 -18.35 6.54 26.75
CA GLU A 182 -17.29 6.77 25.77
C GLU A 182 -16.66 5.45 25.28
N ALA A 183 -16.48 4.48 26.17
CA ALA A 183 -15.99 3.13 25.84
C ALA A 183 -16.98 2.44 24.88
N ALA A 184 -18.28 2.38 25.23
CA ALA A 184 -19.30 1.77 24.39
C ALA A 184 -19.32 2.35 22.96
N VAL A 185 -19.08 3.66 22.79
CA VAL A 185 -18.93 4.29 21.47
C VAL A 185 -17.75 3.69 20.69
N VAL A 186 -16.61 3.41 21.34
CA VAL A 186 -15.47 2.74 20.69
C VAL A 186 -15.84 1.33 20.23
N VAL A 187 -16.59 0.58 21.04
CA VAL A 187 -17.10 -0.74 20.64
C VAL A 187 -18.05 -0.64 19.44
N GLU A 188 -18.97 0.32 19.42
CA GLU A 188 -19.84 0.55 18.26
C GLU A 188 -19.03 0.89 17.00
N MET A 189 -17.98 1.71 17.11
CA MET A 189 -17.09 2.01 15.97
C MET A 189 -16.38 0.75 15.43
N SER A 190 -16.19 -0.28 16.27
CA SER A 190 -15.51 -1.50 15.87
C SER A 190 -16.39 -2.51 15.12
N LYS A 191 -17.71 -2.32 15.07
CA LYS A 191 -18.64 -3.27 14.47
C LYS A 191 -18.66 -3.17 12.94
N ASP A 192 -18.73 -4.31 12.26
CA ASP A 192 -19.06 -4.40 10.83
C ASP A 192 -20.58 -4.37 10.58
N ALA A 193 -21.01 -4.52 9.32
CA ALA A 193 -22.44 -4.53 8.98
C ALA A 193 -23.21 -5.72 9.58
N SER A 194 -22.53 -6.79 9.99
CA SER A 194 -23.13 -7.92 10.71
C SER A 194 -23.21 -7.69 12.22
N GLY A 195 -22.72 -6.55 12.71
CA GLY A 195 -22.65 -6.22 14.14
C GLY A 195 -21.45 -6.86 14.86
N ARG A 196 -20.52 -7.47 14.11
CA ARG A 196 -19.36 -8.18 14.68
C ARG A 196 -18.19 -7.23 14.89
N THR A 197 -17.58 -7.30 16.06
CA THR A 197 -16.40 -6.50 16.44
C THR A 197 -15.09 -7.15 15.97
N ILE A 198 -14.01 -6.37 15.91
CA ILE A 198 -12.63 -6.88 15.66
C ILE A 198 -12.28 -7.99 16.67
N ALA A 199 -12.64 -7.81 17.94
CA ALA A 199 -12.33 -8.76 19.00
C ALA A 199 -13.09 -10.10 18.86
N GLN A 200 -14.32 -10.08 18.32
CA GLN A 200 -15.08 -11.30 18.01
C GLN A 200 -14.47 -12.00 16.80
N ALA A 201 -14.20 -11.25 15.73
CA ALA A 201 -13.56 -11.80 14.54
C ALA A 201 -12.19 -12.45 14.82
N ALA A 202 -11.39 -11.86 15.70
CA ALA A 202 -10.12 -12.43 16.12
C ALA A 202 -10.31 -13.76 16.88
N ARG A 203 -11.39 -13.90 17.66
CA ARG A 203 -11.76 -15.15 18.33
C ARG A 203 -12.24 -16.22 17.35
N ASP A 204 -13.04 -15.83 16.35
CA ASP A 204 -13.47 -16.75 15.28
C ASP A 204 -12.26 -17.32 14.52
N ASN A 205 -11.19 -16.53 14.41
CA ASN A 205 -9.92 -16.89 13.76
C ASN A 205 -8.83 -17.35 14.76
N ALA A 206 -9.17 -17.76 15.98
CA ALA A 206 -8.18 -17.98 17.05
C ALA A 206 -7.03 -18.96 16.69
N SER A 207 -7.25 -19.89 15.76
CA SER A 207 -6.22 -20.82 15.26
C SER A 207 -5.22 -20.18 14.29
N ALA A 208 -5.53 -19.00 13.72
CA ALA A 208 -4.66 -18.32 12.78
C ALA A 208 -3.44 -17.70 13.52
N PRO A 209 -2.23 -17.78 12.94
CA PRO A 209 -1.03 -17.20 13.54
C PRO A 209 -1.21 -15.71 13.91
N GLY A 210 -0.84 -15.36 15.13
CA GLY A 210 -0.91 -13.98 15.63
C GLY A 210 -2.26 -13.55 16.21
N MET A 211 -3.36 -14.29 15.99
CA MET A 211 -4.68 -13.90 16.53
C MET A 211 -4.72 -13.86 18.06
N ALA A 212 -3.99 -14.75 18.72
CA ALA A 212 -3.84 -14.70 20.18
C ALA A 212 -3.33 -13.34 20.69
N GLN A 213 -2.47 -12.66 19.92
CA GLN A 213 -1.96 -11.33 20.28
C GLN A 213 -3.01 -10.24 20.08
N VAL A 214 -3.86 -10.38 19.06
CA VAL A 214 -4.98 -9.46 18.81
C VAL A 214 -6.03 -9.63 19.93
N ILE A 215 -6.38 -10.88 20.27
CA ILE A 215 -7.29 -11.18 21.38
C ILE A 215 -6.75 -10.60 22.69
N ALA A 216 -5.47 -10.86 23.00
CA ALA A 216 -4.83 -10.32 24.20
C ALA A 216 -4.81 -8.79 24.22
N PHE A 217 -4.62 -8.14 23.07
CA PHE A 217 -4.71 -6.69 22.97
C PHE A 217 -6.09 -6.18 23.40
N PHE A 218 -7.16 -6.78 22.87
CA PHE A 218 -8.52 -6.37 23.22
C PHE A 218 -8.88 -6.69 24.67
N GLN A 219 -8.42 -7.83 25.21
CA GLN A 219 -8.59 -8.18 26.63
C GLN A 219 -7.90 -7.16 27.56
N ASN A 220 -6.64 -6.81 27.26
CA ASN A 220 -5.86 -5.86 28.05
C ASN A 220 -6.36 -4.41 27.97
N ASN A 221 -7.21 -4.10 26.99
CA ASN A 221 -7.81 -2.78 26.82
C ASN A 221 -9.34 -2.79 26.98
N ALA A 222 -9.92 -3.87 27.49
CA ALA A 222 -11.36 -3.99 27.73
C ALA A 222 -11.94 -2.86 28.61
N PRO A 223 -11.24 -2.30 29.62
CA PRO A 223 -11.76 -1.15 30.36
C PRO A 223 -11.89 0.15 29.54
N TYR A 224 -11.33 0.19 28.33
CA TYR A 224 -11.30 1.36 27.45
C TYR A 224 -12.13 1.17 26.16
N LEU A 225 -12.84 0.04 26.07
CA LEU A 225 -13.62 -0.45 24.94
C LEU A 225 -15.00 -0.88 25.45
#